data_AF-A0A3D4AUC2-F1
#
_entry.id   AF-A0A3D4AUC2-F1
#
_cell.length_a   1.000
_cell.length_b   1.000
_cell.length_c   1.000
_cell.angle_alpha   90.00
_cell.angle_beta   90.00
_cell.angle_gamma   90.00
#
_symmetry.space_group_name_H-M   'P 1'
#
loop_
_entity.id
_entity.type
_entity.pdbx_description
1 polymer ?
#
loop_
_entity_poly.entity_id
_entity_poly.type
_entity_poly.pdbx_seq_one_letter_code
_entity_poly.pdbx_strand_id
1 'polypeptide(L)'
;MIIFFICLTILILGYKFYSPFVAKQAGLDSTVDTPQKRFSEGVDYVAIHPVRAFLIQFLNIAGVGPIFGPILGALYGPVALVWIVLGNVLGGAVHDFFSGVMSIKEDGKSLPEIAGHYYNVVFKGF
;
A
#
# COMPACT_ATOMS: atom_id res chain seq x y z
N MET A 1 25.63 10.99 -3.30
CA MET A 1 25.48 10.28 -4.59
C MET A 1 25.53 8.77 -4.41
N ILE A 2 26.56 8.18 -3.79
CA ILE A 2 26.66 6.72 -3.61
C ILE A 2 25.45 6.12 -2.85
N ILE A 3 25.08 6.71 -1.71
CA ILE A 3 23.93 6.26 -0.89
C ILE A 3 22.63 6.23 -1.71
N PHE A 4 22.42 7.22 -2.57
CA PHE A 4 21.24 7.30 -3.42
C PHE A 4 21.14 6.10 -4.36
N PHE A 5 22.23 5.74 -5.05
CA PHE A 5 22.25 4.59 -5.93
C PHE A 5 22.08 3.27 -5.17
N ILE A 6 22.69 3.13 -3.98
CA ILE A 6 22.48 1.96 -3.12
C ILE A 6 21.00 1.81 -2.75
N CYS A 7 20.37 2.90 -2.30
CA CYS A 7 18.94 2.91 -1.97
C CYS A 7 18.06 2.54 -3.18
N LEU A 8 18.37 3.09 -4.36
CA LEU A 8 17.65 2.74 -5.59
C LEU A 8 17.79 1.25 -5.92
N THR A 9 18.99 0.70 -5.81
CA THR A 9 19.23 -0.74 -6.00
C THR A 9 18.43 -1.57 -5.00
N ILE A 10 18.40 -1.18 -3.72
CA ILE A 10 17.60 -1.88 -2.69
C ILE A 10 16.11 -1.87 -3.04
N LEU A 11 15.56 -0.74 -3.51
CA LEU A 11 14.16 -0.67 -3.94
C LEU A 11 13.86 -1.63 -5.10
N ILE A 12 14.74 -1.67 -6.11
CA ILE A 12 14.59 -2.57 -7.26
C ILE A 12 14.70 -4.04 -6.83
N LEU A 13 15.67 -4.38 -5.98
CA LEU A 13 15.85 -5.73 -5.46
C LEU A 13 14.68 -6.15 -4.56
N GLY A 14 14.19 -5.26 -3.70
CA GLY A 14 13.00 -5.48 -2.88
C GLY A 14 11.78 -5.77 -3.74
N TYR A 15 11.54 -4.96 -4.78
CA TYR A 15 10.46 -5.24 -5.72
C TYR A 15 10.64 -6.59 -6.43
N LYS A 16 11.83 -6.93 -6.91
CA LYS A 16 12.04 -8.16 -7.69
C LYS A 16 12.03 -9.44 -6.84
N PHE A 17 12.64 -9.41 -5.67
CA PHE A 17 12.89 -10.62 -4.86
C PHE A 17 11.97 -10.75 -3.66
N TYR A 18 11.55 -9.63 -3.05
CA TYR A 18 10.70 -9.65 -1.86
C TYR A 18 9.21 -9.57 -2.19
N SER A 19 8.81 -8.79 -3.21
CA SER A 19 7.38 -8.70 -3.58
C SER A 19 6.71 -10.04 -3.92
N PRO A 20 7.36 -11.03 -4.59
CA PRO A 20 6.72 -12.31 -4.86
C PRO A 20 6.44 -13.12 -3.59
N PHE A 21 7.34 -13.02 -2.60
CA PHE A 21 7.14 -13.65 -1.29
C PHE A 21 5.94 -13.04 -0.56
N VAL A 22 5.85 -11.71 -0.56
CA VAL A 22 4.72 -10.97 0.04
C VAL A 22 3.40 -11.31 -0.67
N ALA A 23 3.39 -11.33 -2.00
CA ALA A 23 2.21 -11.69 -2.79
C ALA A 23 1.73 -13.12 -2.53
N LYS A 24 2.67 -14.07 -2.38
CA LYS A 24 2.36 -15.46 -2.01
C LYS A 24 1.71 -15.54 -0.63
N GLN A 25 2.21 -14.79 0.35
CA GLN A 25 1.66 -14.78 1.70
C GLN A 25 0.26 -14.17 1.76
N ALA A 26 -0.05 -13.23 0.86
CA ALA A 26 -1.38 -12.64 0.76
C ALA A 26 -2.44 -13.61 0.21
N GLY A 27 -2.04 -14.76 -0.35
CA GLY A 27 -2.97 -15.77 -0.87
C GLY A 27 -3.88 -15.19 -1.95
N LEU A 28 -3.28 -14.52 -2.93
CA LEU A 28 -4.01 -13.98 -4.08
C LEU A 28 -4.43 -15.12 -5.01
N ASP A 29 -5.70 -15.14 -5.38
CA ASP A 29 -6.26 -16.05 -6.36
C ASP A 29 -6.70 -15.23 -7.59
N SER A 30 -6.04 -15.47 -8.72
CA SER A 30 -6.33 -14.79 -9.99
C SER A 30 -7.62 -15.28 -10.66
N THR A 31 -8.22 -16.37 -10.17
CA THR A 31 -9.48 -16.92 -10.72
C THR A 31 -10.70 -16.22 -10.13
N VAL A 32 -10.55 -15.49 -9.03
CA VAL A 32 -11.64 -14.80 -8.35
C VAL A 32 -11.86 -13.42 -8.97
N ASP A 33 -13.10 -13.14 -9.37
CA ASP A 33 -13.48 -11.83 -9.86
C ASP A 33 -13.50 -10.79 -8.74
N THR A 34 -12.94 -9.61 -9.03
CA THR A 34 -12.90 -8.49 -8.09
C THR A 34 -14.32 -7.99 -7.78
N PRO A 35 -14.54 -7.34 -6.61
CA PRO A 35 -15.86 -6.78 -6.24
C PRO A 35 -16.43 -5.86 -7.33
N GLN A 36 -15.56 -5.08 -7.98
CA GLN A 36 -15.92 -4.24 -9.14
C GLN A 36 -16.62 -5.02 -10.26
N LYS A 37 -16.19 -6.26 -10.55
CA LYS A 37 -16.82 -7.10 -11.58
C LYS A 37 -18.06 -7.82 -11.06
N ARG A 38 -18.03 -8.30 -9.80
CA ARG A 38 -19.14 -9.06 -9.20
C ARG A 38 -20.37 -8.20 -8.92
N PHE A 39 -20.18 -6.93 -8.56
CA PHE A 39 -21.24 -6.01 -8.13
C PHE A 39 -21.36 -4.79 -9.06
N SER A 40 -21.21 -4.97 -10.37
CA SER A 40 -21.19 -3.90 -11.38
C SER A 40 -22.56 -3.22 -11.61
N GLU A 41 -23.28 -2.87 -10.55
CA GLU A 41 -24.62 -2.26 -10.59
C GLU A 41 -24.58 -0.73 -10.73
N GLY A 42 -23.40 -0.11 -10.64
CA GLY A 42 -23.20 1.33 -10.87
C GLY A 42 -23.61 2.25 -9.72
N VAL A 43 -24.09 1.69 -8.59
CA VAL A 43 -24.40 2.42 -7.36
C VAL A 43 -23.22 2.34 -6.39
N ASP A 44 -22.97 1.15 -5.83
CA ASP A 44 -21.91 0.95 -4.83
C ASP A 44 -20.54 0.65 -5.47
N TYR A 45 -20.52 0.11 -6.69
CA TYR A 45 -19.29 -0.20 -7.42
C TYR A 45 -19.33 0.37 -8.83
N VAL A 46 -18.27 1.08 -9.17
CA VAL A 46 -18.08 1.68 -10.50
C VAL A 46 -16.74 1.24 -11.05
N ALA A 47 -16.71 0.93 -12.35
CA ALA A 47 -15.48 0.56 -13.00
C ALA A 47 -14.48 1.72 -13.04
N ILE A 48 -13.27 1.48 -12.53
CA ILE A 48 -12.18 2.46 -12.55
C ILE A 48 -11.03 1.97 -13.43
N HIS A 49 -10.49 2.87 -14.24
CA HIS A 49 -9.31 2.58 -15.04
C HIS A 49 -8.09 2.36 -14.10
N PRO A 50 -7.25 1.33 -14.31
CA PRO A 50 -6.13 1.00 -13.41
C PRO A 50 -5.18 2.17 -13.12
N VAL A 51 -4.92 3.02 -14.12
CA VAL A 51 -4.08 4.23 -13.95
C VAL A 51 -4.72 5.23 -12.99
N ARG A 52 -6.06 5.39 -13.02
CA ARG A 52 -6.76 6.28 -12.07
C ARG A 52 -6.70 5.71 -10.66
N ALA A 53 -6.91 4.40 -10.51
CA ALA A 53 -6.78 3.72 -9.23
C ALA A 53 -5.35 3.88 -8.64
N PHE A 54 -4.32 3.68 -9.48
CA PHE A 54 -2.94 3.92 -9.10
C PHE A 54 -2.68 5.38 -8.67
N LEU A 55 -3.19 6.36 -9.42
CA LEU A 55 -3.01 7.78 -9.09
C LEU A 55 -3.69 8.18 -7.78
N ILE A 56 -4.88 7.65 -7.50
CA ILE A 56 -5.56 7.85 -6.22
C ILE A 56 -4.68 7.32 -5.08
N GLN A 57 -4.18 6.09 -5.22
CA GLN A 57 -3.32 5.48 -4.22
C GLN A 57 -2.00 6.25 -4.04
N PHE A 58 -1.40 6.68 -5.16
CA PHE A 58 -0.20 7.49 -5.16
C PHE A 58 -0.44 8.82 -4.43
N LEU A 59 -1.54 9.51 -4.70
CA LEU A 59 -1.88 10.78 -4.06
C LEU A 59 -2.11 10.62 -2.55
N ASN A 60 -2.74 9.52 -2.12
CA ASN A 60 -2.99 9.21 -0.71
C ASN A 60 -1.69 9.07 0.11
N ILE A 61 -0.60 8.58 -0.50
CA ILE A 61 0.71 8.41 0.17
C ILE A 61 1.63 9.61 -0.08
N ALA A 62 1.50 10.26 -1.24
CA ALA A 62 2.38 11.33 -1.67
C ALA A 62 2.37 12.55 -0.75
N GLY A 63 1.29 12.80 0.01
CA GLY A 63 1.23 13.96 0.91
C GLY A 63 2.28 13.91 2.04
N VAL A 64 2.61 12.73 2.55
CA VAL A 64 3.53 12.55 3.69
C VAL A 64 5.00 12.73 3.26
N GLY A 65 5.35 12.36 2.04
CA GLY A 65 6.73 12.37 1.53
C GLY A 65 7.40 13.76 1.50
N PRO A 66 6.81 14.78 0.87
CA PRO A 66 7.37 16.14 0.79
C PRO A 66 7.49 16.86 2.13
N ILE A 67 6.77 16.39 3.16
CA ILE A 67 6.85 16.96 4.51
C ILE A 67 7.94 16.24 5.30
N PHE A 68 7.82 14.93 5.47
CA PHE A 68 8.75 14.15 6.30
C PHE A 68 10.12 13.97 5.66
N GLY A 69 10.21 13.91 4.33
CA GLY A 69 11.47 13.75 3.60
C GLY A 69 12.48 14.88 3.88
N PRO A 70 12.12 16.16 3.67
CA PRO A 70 13.00 17.29 3.99
C PRO A 70 13.32 17.41 5.48
N ILE A 71 12.35 17.14 6.37
CA ILE A 71 12.57 17.16 7.82
C ILE A 71 13.63 16.11 8.20
N LEU A 72 13.47 14.88 7.76
CA LEU A 72 14.43 13.80 8.04
C LEU A 72 15.79 14.08 7.38
N GLY A 73 15.80 14.66 6.17
CA GLY A 73 17.03 15.08 5.49
C GLY A 73 17.77 16.19 6.24
N ALA A 74 17.06 17.14 6.83
CA ALA A 74 17.66 18.21 7.63
C ALA A 74 18.20 17.69 8.98
N LEU A 75 17.48 16.77 9.62
CA LEU A 75 17.86 16.22 10.94
C LEU A 75 18.97 15.16 10.88
N TYR A 76 18.90 14.24 9.90
CA TYR A 76 19.75 13.05 9.84
C TYR A 76 20.64 12.99 8.59
N GLY A 77 20.58 14.02 7.73
CA GLY A 77 21.36 14.08 6.51
C GLY A 77 21.05 12.93 5.54
N PRO A 78 22.01 12.53 4.69
CA PRO A 78 21.82 11.47 3.70
C PRO A 78 21.48 10.09 4.28
N VAL A 79 21.79 9.83 5.55
CA VAL A 79 21.50 8.54 6.23
C VAL A 79 20.00 8.32 6.37
N ALA A 80 19.20 9.40 6.41
CA ALA A 80 17.74 9.32 6.40
C ALA A 80 17.20 8.46 5.25
N LEU A 81 17.82 8.53 4.07
CA LEU A 81 17.39 7.76 2.89
C LEU A 81 17.46 6.25 3.12
N VAL A 82 18.46 5.77 3.88
CA VAL A 82 18.62 4.34 4.16
C VAL A 82 17.46 3.85 5.01
N TRP A 83 17.15 4.57 6.08
CA TRP A 83 16.03 4.24 6.97
C TRP A 83 14.68 4.32 6.26
N ILE A 84 14.45 5.35 5.45
CA ILE A 84 13.23 5.50 4.66
C ILE A 84 13.07 4.31 3.70
N VAL A 85 14.14 3.92 2.99
CA VAL A 85 14.08 2.84 2.00
C VAL A 85 13.89 1.47 2.66
N LEU A 86 14.65 1.18 3.72
CA LEU A 86 14.51 -0.09 4.44
C LEU A 86 13.14 -0.20 5.10
N GLY A 87 12.68 0.86 5.77
CA GLY A 87 11.34 0.91 6.36
C GLY A 87 10.22 0.76 5.33
N ASN A 88 10.38 1.37 4.15
CA ASN A 88 9.43 1.20 3.05
C ASN A 88 9.38 -0.24 2.53
N VAL A 89 10.53 -0.88 2.28
CA VAL A 89 10.56 -2.25 1.73
C VAL A 89 9.99 -3.25 2.73
N LEU A 90 10.35 -3.14 4.01
CA LEU A 90 9.98 -4.11 5.03
C LEU A 90 8.54 -3.90 5.55
N GLY A 91 8.13 -2.65 5.70
CA GLY A 91 6.86 -2.29 6.35
C GLY A 91 5.93 -1.52 5.43
N GLY A 92 6.36 -0.37 4.90
CA GLY A 92 5.47 0.56 4.18
C GLY A 92 4.74 -0.08 3.00
N ALA A 93 5.49 -0.63 2.05
CA ALA A 93 4.93 -1.27 0.85
C ALA A 93 4.13 -2.53 1.20
N VAL A 94 4.56 -3.28 2.22
CA VAL A 94 3.88 -4.50 2.69
C VAL A 94 2.53 -4.14 3.31
N HIS A 95 2.51 -3.17 4.22
CA HIS A 95 1.31 -2.67 4.88
C HIS A 95 0.28 -2.17 3.85
N ASP A 96 0.71 -1.39 2.86
CA ASP A 96 -0.18 -0.86 1.83
C ASP A 96 -0.77 -1.98 0.96
N PHE A 97 0.07 -2.92 0.54
CA PHE A 97 -0.35 -4.08 -0.25
C PHE A 97 -1.36 -4.95 0.50
N PHE A 98 -1.06 -5.34 1.74
CA PHE A 98 -1.99 -6.15 2.55
C PHE A 98 -3.30 -5.42 2.85
N SER A 99 -3.25 -4.11 3.10
CA SER A 99 -4.45 -3.29 3.30
C SER A 99 -5.36 -3.35 2.08
N GLY A 100 -4.80 -3.20 0.88
CA GLY A 100 -5.55 -3.33 -0.37
C GLY A 100 -6.10 -4.75 -0.60
N VAL A 101 -5.30 -5.78 -0.33
CA VAL A 101 -5.75 -7.18 -0.47
C VAL A 101 -6.89 -7.51 0.49
N MET A 102 -6.79 -7.09 1.76
CA MET A 102 -7.86 -7.30 2.74
C MET A 102 -9.14 -6.58 2.30
N SER A 103 -9.04 -5.33 1.85
CA SER A 103 -10.19 -4.58 1.34
C SER A 103 -10.84 -5.31 0.16
N ILE A 104 -10.09 -5.77 -0.83
CA ILE A 104 -10.64 -6.49 -2.00
C ILE A 104 -11.32 -7.81 -1.59
N LYS A 105 -10.76 -8.54 -0.62
CA LYS A 105 -11.34 -9.79 -0.11
C LYS A 105 -12.62 -9.58 0.67
N GLU A 106 -12.80 -8.40 1.25
CA GLU A 106 -13.97 -7.99 2.04
C GLU A 106 -14.90 -7.07 1.25
N ASP A 107 -14.99 -7.26 -0.07
CA ASP A 107 -15.88 -6.51 -0.96
C ASP A 107 -15.61 -4.99 -1.00
N GLY A 108 -14.37 -4.56 -0.80
CA GLY A 108 -13.99 -3.14 -0.86
C GLY A 108 -14.29 -2.35 0.42
N LYS A 109 -14.65 -3.02 1.52
CA LYS A 109 -14.85 -2.40 2.84
C LYS A 109 -13.60 -1.67 3.32
N SER A 110 -13.81 -0.68 4.18
CA SER A 110 -12.74 0.06 4.85
C SER A 110 -12.06 -0.78 5.94
N LEU A 111 -10.79 -0.52 6.25
CA LEU A 111 -10.09 -1.25 7.32
C LEU A 111 -10.82 -1.21 8.68
N PRO A 112 -11.43 -0.08 9.12
CA PRO A 112 -12.24 -0.06 10.33
C PRO A 112 -13.48 -0.95 10.28
N GLU A 113 -14.16 -1.04 9.12
CA GLU A 113 -15.31 -1.94 8.94
C GLU A 113 -14.87 -3.41 9.03
N ILE A 114 -13.74 -3.75 8.41
CA ILE A 114 -13.16 -5.10 8.48
C ILE A 114 -12.79 -5.43 9.92
N ALA A 115 -12.11 -4.52 10.62
CA ALA A 115 -11.77 -4.69 12.03
C ALA A 115 -13.03 -4.87 12.90
N GLY A 116 -14.09 -4.10 12.65
CA GLY A 116 -15.36 -4.24 13.33
C GLY A 116 -16.03 -5.60 13.08
N HIS A 117 -15.95 -6.12 11.84
CA HIS A 117 -16.49 -7.42 11.48
C HIS A 117 -15.81 -8.58 12.23
N TYR A 118 -14.48 -8.56 12.32
CA TYR A 118 -13.71 -9.67 12.93
C TYR A 118 -13.55 -9.56 14.45
N TYR A 119 -13.41 -8.34 14.99
CA TYR A 119 -13.15 -8.15 16.42
C TYR A 119 -14.39 -7.74 17.21
N ASN A 120 -15.53 -7.55 16.56
CA ASN A 120 -16.78 -7.06 17.17
C ASN A 120 -16.56 -5.75 17.97
N VAL A 121 -15.61 -4.92 17.50
CA VAL A 121 -15.29 -3.62 18.07
C VAL A 121 -15.95 -2.57 17.19
N VAL A 122 -16.83 -1.75 17.76
CA VAL A 122 -17.44 -0.63 17.04
C VAL A 122 -16.37 0.45 16.86
N PHE A 123 -15.71 0.46 15.70
CA PHE A 123 -14.89 1.59 15.28
C PHE A 123 -15.83 2.70 14.79
N LYS A 124 -16.12 3.65 15.68
CA LYS A 124 -16.79 4.88 15.32
C LYS A 124 -15.77 5.74 14.56
N GLY A 125 -15.79 5.68 13.22
CA GLY A 125 -15.04 6.62 12.40
C GLY A 125 -15.49 8.05 12.75
N PHE A 126 -14.55 8.91 13.10
CA PHE A 126 -14.77 10.35 13.19
C PHE A 126 -14.69 10.97 11.78
#